data_AF-A0A1F5CYA7-F1
#
_entry.id   AF-A0A1F5CYA7-F1
#
_cell.length_a   1.000
_cell.length_b   1.000
_cell.length_c   1.000
_cell.angle_alpha   90.00
_cell.angle_beta   90.00
_cell.angle_gamma   90.00
#
_symmetry.space_group_name_H-M   'P 1'
#
loop_
_entity.id
_entity.type
_entity.pdbx_description
1 polymer ?
#
loop_
_entity_poly.entity_id
_entity_poly.type
_entity_poly.pdbx_seq_one_letter_code
_entity_poly.pdbx_strand_id
1 'polypeptide(L)' 'MLEECEICGQSTGKLYTCTGCGKRFCHYCGSVAEKLCLECIGASEDSHPAEGAKPSKKRKKE' A
#
# COMPACT_ATOMS: atom_id res chain seq x y z
N MET A 1 3.50 -12.52 -19.33
CA MET A 1 2.34 -12.21 -18.46
C MET A 1 2.56 -10.82 -17.92
N LEU A 2 1.58 -9.92 -18.09
CA LEU A 2 1.59 -8.62 -17.45
C LEU A 2 0.89 -8.80 -16.09
N GLU A 3 1.49 -8.32 -15.02
CA GLU A 3 0.89 -8.32 -13.70
C GLU A 3 0.08 -7.02 -13.52
N GLU A 4 -0.99 -7.03 -12.74
CA GLU A 4 -1.84 -5.86 -12.52
C GLU A 4 -1.54 -5.18 -11.18
N CYS A 5 -1.44 -3.85 -11.19
CA CYS A 5 -1.29 -3.06 -9.99
C CYS A 5 -2.60 -3.03 -9.21
N GLU A 6 -2.61 -3.54 -7.97
CA GLU A 6 -3.80 -3.55 -7.13
C GLU A 6 -4.19 -2.16 -6.60
N ILE A 7 -3.35 -1.15 -6.83
CA ILE A 7 -3.59 0.24 -6.41
C ILE A 7 -4.20 1.07 -7.53
N CYS A 8 -3.67 0.98 -8.75
CA CYS A 8 -4.13 1.79 -9.89
C CYS A 8 -4.79 1.00 -11.01
N GLY A 9 -4.82 -0.33 -10.94
CA GLY A 9 -5.40 -1.21 -11.96
C GLY A 9 -4.61 -1.27 -13.27
N GLN A 10 -3.41 -0.69 -13.34
CA GLN A 10 -2.59 -0.75 -14.55
C GLN A 10 -1.82 -2.07 -14.64
N SER A 11 -1.88 -2.69 -15.81
CA SER A 11 -1.10 -3.87 -16.17
C SER A 11 0.33 -3.46 -16.51
N THR A 12 1.31 -3.89 -15.71
CA THR A 12 2.74 -3.61 -15.92
C THR A 12 3.59 -4.86 -15.74
N GLY A 13 4.77 -4.89 -16.35
CA GLY A 13 5.71 -6.00 -16.18
C GLY A 13 6.56 -5.91 -14.90
N LYS A 14 6.48 -4.79 -14.16
CA LYS A 14 7.29 -4.55 -12.96
C LYS A 14 6.39 -4.10 -11.80
N LEU A 15 5.96 -5.08 -11.03
CA LEU A 15 5.20 -4.91 -9.80
C LEU A 15 6.02 -5.32 -8.59
N TYR A 16 5.85 -4.58 -7.49
CA TYR A 16 6.53 -4.79 -6.23
C TYR A 16 5.50 -5.11 -5.16
N THR A 17 5.87 -5.97 -4.22
CA THR A 17 4.99 -6.35 -3.11
C THR A 17 5.28 -5.49 -1.90
N CYS A 18 4.25 -4.88 -1.33
CA CYS A 18 4.35 -4.08 -0.13
C CYS A 18 4.66 -4.97 1.07
N THR A 19 5.72 -4.65 1.82
CA THR A 19 6.09 -5.39 3.04
C THR A 19 5.16 -5.08 4.22
N GLY A 20 4.51 -3.91 4.22
CA GLY A 20 3.58 -3.51 5.26
C GLY A 20 2.19 -4.16 5.16
N CYS A 21 1.64 -4.29 3.95
CA CYS A 21 0.28 -4.77 3.73
C CYS A 21 0.14 -5.98 2.78
N GLY A 22 1.21 -6.37 2.09
CA GLY A 22 1.22 -7.51 1.16
C GLY A 22 0.63 -7.24 -0.22
N LYS A 23 0.13 -6.03 -0.51
CA LYS A 23 -0.43 -5.66 -1.82
C LYS A 23 0.64 -5.49 -2.90
N ARG A 24 0.27 -5.75 -4.16
CA ARG A 24 1.12 -5.51 -5.33
C ARG A 24 0.93 -4.09 -5.88
N PHE A 25 2.02 -3.34 -6.01
CA PHE A 25 2.02 -1.95 -6.48
C PHE A 25 3.13 -1.68 -7.51
N CYS A 26 2.89 -0.78 -8.46
CA CYS A 26 3.90 -0.37 -9.45
C CYS A 26 4.85 0.69 -8.86
N HIS A 27 5.97 1.00 -9.52
CA HIS A 27 6.95 1.97 -8.99
C HIS A 27 6.40 3.41 -8.83
N TYR A 28 5.26 3.72 -9.45
CA TYR A 28 4.55 4.99 -9.23
C TYR A 28 3.58 4.93 -8.04
N CYS A 29 3.11 3.73 -7.68
CA CYS A 29 2.14 3.51 -6.61
C CYS A 29 2.79 3.16 -5.25
N GLY A 30 4.08 3.42 -5.11
CA GLY A 30 4.83 3.26 -3.87
C GLY A 30 6.32 3.40 -4.10
N SER A 31 7.11 3.28 -3.04
CA SER A 31 8.58 3.31 -3.12
C SER A 31 9.10 1.90 -3.26
N VAL A 32 9.82 1.68 -4.36
CA VAL A 32 10.59 0.46 -4.59
C VAL A 32 11.74 0.34 -3.60
N ALA A 33 12.34 1.47 -3.19
CA ALA A 33 13.42 1.53 -2.21
C ALA A 33 12.98 0.94 -0.86
N GLU A 34 11.86 1.43 -0.35
CA GLU A 34 11.30 1.02 0.94
C GLU A 34 10.40 -0.23 0.85
N LYS A 35 10.09 -0.69 -0.38
CA LYS A 35 9.11 -1.75 -0.67
C LYS A 35 7.78 -1.53 0.04
N LEU A 36 7.34 -0.27 0.10
CA LEU A 36 6.11 0.16 0.73
C LEU A 36 5.22 0.84 -0.31
N CYS A 37 3.92 0.56 -0.27
CA CYS A 37 2.95 1.24 -1.12
C CYS A 37 2.66 2.66 -0.61
N LEU A 38 1.97 3.48 -1.42
CA LEU A 38 1.51 4.83 -1.05
C LEU A 38 0.78 4.87 0.30
N GLU A 39 -0.08 3.87 0.58
CA GLU A 39 -0.83 3.80 1.84
C GLU A 39 0.09 3.61 3.06
N CYS A 40 1.22 2.90 2.90
CA CYS A 40 2.13 2.63 4.01
C CYS A 40 3.28 3.64 4.12
N ILE A 41 3.71 4.24 3.01
CA ILE A 41 4.77 5.28 2.98
C ILE A 41 4.36 6.52 3.77
N GLY A 42 3.10 6.96 3.62
CA GLY A 42 2.61 8.16 4.30
C GLY A 42 2.60 8.06 5.82
N ALA A 43 2.90 6.89 6.41
CA ALA A 43 3.00 6.70 7.85
C ALA A 43 4.40 6.97 8.43
N SER A 44 5.45 7.14 7.60
CA SER A 44 6.84 7.06 8.08
C SER A 44 7.73 8.31 7.93
N GLU A 45 7.27 9.40 7.32
CA GLU A 45 8.07 10.63 7.15
C GLU A 45 7.47 11.82 7.92
N ASP A 46 8.02 12.01 9.13
CA ASP A 46 8.14 13.25 9.91
C ASP A 46 6.88 14.09 10.29
N SER A 47 6.54 14.00 11.58
CA SER A 47 6.10 15.11 12.45
C SER A 47 4.77 15.84 12.18
N HIS A 48 3.65 15.13 12.30
CA HIS A 48 2.43 15.67 12.92
C HIS A 48 1.51 14.51 13.36
N PRO A 49 1.02 14.44 14.62
CA PRO A 49 0.04 13.44 15.03
C PRO A 49 -1.33 13.75 14.42
N ALA A 50 -1.52 13.39 13.15
CA ALA A 50 -2.84 13.36 12.54
C ALA A 50 -3.49 12.00 12.88
N GLU A 51 -4.18 12.01 14.02
CA GLU A 51 -5.27 11.11 14.34
C GLU A 51 -6.04 10.64 13.08
N GLY A 52 -6.04 9.34 12.83
CA GLY A 52 -7.14 8.67 12.13
C GLY A 52 -6.87 8.10 10.75
N ALA A 53 -6.51 6.81 10.72
CA ALA A 53 -6.92 5.90 9.64
C ALA A 53 -7.18 4.48 10.20
N LYS A 54 -8.31 4.38 10.92
CA LYS A 54 -9.19 3.22 11.16
C LYS A 54 -8.66 1.83 10.71
N PRO A 55 -8.41 0.89 11.65
CA PRO A 55 -8.52 -0.54 11.35
C PRO A 55 -10.01 -0.89 11.14
N SER A 56 -10.48 -0.73 9.90
CA SER A 56 -11.77 -1.27 9.50
C SER A 56 -11.54 -2.73 9.12
N LYS A 57 -11.87 -3.70 9.99
CA LYS A 57 -12.66 -4.93 9.67
C LYS A 57 -13.28 -5.56 10.93
N LYS A 58 -14.61 -5.38 11.03
CA LYS A 58 -15.66 -6.35 11.43
C LYS A 58 -15.65 -6.94 12.85
N ARG A 59 -16.40 -6.29 13.76
CA ARG A 59 -17.17 -6.98 14.79
C ARG A 59 -18.26 -7.84 14.13
N LYS A 60 -18.18 -9.16 14.28
CA LYS A 60 -19.33 -10.08 14.09
C LYS A 60 -19.77 -10.46 15.51
N LYS A 61 -20.88 -9.90 15.97
CA LYS A 61 -21.51 -10.26 17.25
C LYS A 61 -22.44 -11.44 16.99
N GLU A 62 -22.17 -12.53 17.70
CA GLU A 62 -23.01 -13.73 17.81
C GLU A 62 -24.37 -13.42 18.43
#